data_AF-A0A820MCB3-F1
#
_entry.id   AF-A0A820MCB3-F1
#
_cell.length_a   1.000
_cell.length_b   1.000
_cell.length_c   1.000
_cell.angle_alpha   90.00
_cell.angle_beta   90.00
_cell.angle_gamma   90.00
#
_symmetry.space_group_name_H-M   'P 1'
#
loop_
_entity.id
_entity.type
_entity.pdbx_description
1 polymer ?
#
loop_
_entity_poly.entity_id
_entity_poly.type
_entity_poly.pdbx_seq_one_letter_code
_entity_poly.pdbx_strand_id
1 'polypeptide(L)'
;MDQDDDQYRWESATGNAINQNNRRKELAQLPNVRLGMMRHRYVVLDMSDAMKDQDLRPNRLFCSIELLKEFIFMYFDSNPTIPNRLNNHTKETYQECEGEASIQTALEMGLQTLKHMPKYSSREMLFVLGCLTTCDPANILQTLKICKENEIRCSVISLSAEVRVFRKLCVDTKGIFHVIMDSSHFQELLQFHS
;
A
#
# COMPACT_ATOMS: atom_id res chain seq x y z
N MET A 1 35.51 29.69 -1.39
CA MET A 1 34.36 28.95 -1.98
C MET A 1 34.19 27.58 -1.34
N ASP A 2 35.08 27.15 -0.43
CA ASP A 2 35.08 25.79 0.12
C ASP A 2 34.25 25.58 1.41
N GLN A 3 33.74 26.64 2.05
CA GLN A 3 33.00 26.53 3.31
C GLN A 3 31.52 26.18 3.11
N ASP A 4 30.92 26.63 2.00
CA ASP A 4 29.50 26.36 1.70
C ASP A 4 29.29 24.92 1.20
N ASP A 5 30.25 24.36 0.46
CA ASP A 5 30.19 23.00 -0.09
C ASP A 5 30.31 21.91 0.99
N ASP A 6 31.18 22.13 1.99
CA ASP A 6 31.30 21.19 3.10
C ASP A 6 30.00 21.18 3.91
N GLN A 7 29.46 22.34 4.29
CA GLN A 7 28.23 22.43 5.09
C GLN A 7 27.03 21.74 4.41
N TYR A 8 26.88 21.90 3.10
CA TYR A 8 25.85 21.23 2.30
C TYR A 8 26.00 19.69 2.31
N ARG A 9 27.23 19.18 2.34
CA ARG A 9 27.53 17.74 2.42
C ARG A 9 27.19 17.16 3.80
N TRP A 10 27.43 17.92 4.88
CA TRP A 10 27.06 17.51 6.25
C TRP A 10 25.54 17.53 6.45
N GLU A 11 24.83 18.53 5.92
CA GLU A 11 23.36 18.59 5.95
C GLU A 11 22.73 17.42 5.16
N SER A 12 23.29 17.08 3.99
CA SER A 12 22.84 15.92 3.21
C SER A 12 23.10 14.57 3.93
N ALA A 13 24.26 14.43 4.58
CA ALA A 13 24.60 13.21 5.32
C ALA A 13 23.71 13.03 6.57
N THR A 14 23.43 14.12 7.29
CA THR A 14 22.53 14.09 8.46
C THR A 14 21.08 13.82 8.04
N GLY A 15 20.59 14.43 6.96
CA GLY A 15 19.26 14.15 6.40
C GLY A 15 19.08 12.67 6.01
N ASN A 16 20.08 12.08 5.34
CA ASN A 16 20.07 10.66 5.00
C ASN A 16 20.09 9.75 6.24
N ALA A 17 20.89 10.09 7.26
CA ALA A 17 20.95 9.32 8.50
C ALA A 17 19.64 9.37 9.30
N ILE A 18 18.98 10.54 9.35
CA ILE A 18 17.67 10.72 10.00
C ILE A 18 16.62 9.87 9.28
N ASN A 19 16.58 9.90 7.94
CA ASN A 19 15.66 9.09 7.14
C ASN A 19 15.90 7.59 7.34
N GLN A 20 17.15 7.13 7.40
CA GLN A 20 17.49 5.74 7.70
C GLN A 20 17.03 5.31 9.09
N ASN A 21 17.17 6.18 10.09
CA ASN A 21 16.73 5.89 11.45
C ASN A 21 15.20 5.84 11.55
N ASN A 22 14.49 6.71 10.83
CA ASN A 22 13.04 6.69 10.76
C ASN A 22 12.51 5.42 10.07
N ARG A 23 13.11 5.02 8.94
CA ARG A 23 12.85 3.73 8.26
C ARG A 23 13.02 2.56 9.23
N ARG A 24 14.12 2.52 10.00
CA ARG A 24 14.36 1.48 11.00
C ARG A 24 13.31 1.47 12.12
N LYS A 25 12.83 2.63 12.55
CA LYS A 25 11.78 2.72 13.58
C LYS A 25 10.42 2.26 13.07
N GLU A 26 10.04 2.57 11.82
CA GLU A 26 8.82 2.06 11.20
C GLU A 26 8.89 0.53 11.03
N LEU A 27 10.01 0.01 10.54
CA LEU A 27 10.24 -1.44 10.45
C LEU A 27 10.26 -2.11 11.83
N ALA A 28 10.78 -1.46 12.88
CA ALA A 28 10.77 -2.01 14.24
C ALA A 28 9.36 -2.05 14.87
N GLN A 29 8.37 -1.34 14.32
CA GLN A 29 6.97 -1.43 14.74
C GLN A 29 6.22 -2.58 14.06
N LEU A 30 6.92 -3.47 13.35
CA LEU A 30 6.36 -4.71 12.80
C LEU A 30 5.54 -5.44 13.88
N PRO A 31 4.20 -5.57 13.71
CA PRO A 31 3.44 -6.44 14.58
C PRO A 31 3.96 -7.86 14.36
N ASN A 32 4.40 -8.53 15.43
CA ASN A 32 4.84 -9.94 15.36
C ASN A 32 3.77 -10.76 14.64
N VAL A 33 4.06 -11.17 13.40
CA VAL A 33 3.17 -12.03 12.63
C VAL A 33 3.17 -13.37 13.34
N ARG A 34 1.99 -13.79 13.81
CA ARG A 34 1.84 -15.12 14.38
C ARG A 34 2.00 -16.14 13.26
N LEU A 35 3.18 -16.74 13.18
CA LEU A 35 3.47 -17.88 12.32
C LEU A 35 2.38 -18.95 12.51
N GLY A 36 1.82 -19.45 11.41
CA GLY A 36 0.77 -20.49 11.42
C GLY A 36 -0.67 -20.01 11.27
N MET A 37 -0.94 -18.70 11.18
CA MET A 37 -2.28 -18.19 10.84
C MET A 37 -2.41 -17.94 9.33
N MET A 38 -3.45 -18.48 8.70
CA MET A 38 -3.78 -18.21 7.30
C MET A 38 -4.12 -16.72 7.11
N ARG A 39 -3.61 -16.11 6.03
CA ARG A 39 -3.82 -14.70 5.70
C ARG A 39 -4.48 -14.58 4.33
N HIS A 40 -5.59 -13.85 4.27
CA HIS A 40 -6.26 -13.49 3.02
C HIS A 40 -6.06 -12.01 2.78
N ARG A 41 -5.36 -11.69 1.69
CA ARG A 41 -5.09 -10.32 1.30
C ARG A 41 -5.84 -9.95 0.03
N TYR A 42 -6.39 -8.75 0.04
CA TYR A 42 -6.95 -8.09 -1.12
C TYR A 42 -6.11 -6.83 -1.42
N VAL A 43 -5.47 -6.79 -2.58
CA VAL A 43 -4.67 -5.63 -3.01
C VAL A 43 -5.54 -4.73 -3.88
N VAL A 44 -5.59 -3.44 -3.54
CA VAL A 44 -6.26 -2.40 -4.31
C VAL A 44 -5.19 -1.48 -4.86
N LEU A 45 -5.17 -1.34 -6.18
CA LEU A 45 -4.31 -0.39 -6.88
C LEU A 45 -5.16 0.76 -7.41
N ASP A 46 -4.75 1.98 -7.11
CA ASP A 46 -5.29 3.18 -7.70
C ASP A 46 -5.02 3.21 -9.21
N MET A 47 -6.06 3.55 -9.97
CA MET A 47 -6.02 3.69 -11.43
C MET A 47 -6.56 5.07 -11.86
N SER A 48 -6.56 6.05 -10.96
CA SER A 48 -6.98 7.44 -11.22
C SER A 48 -5.90 8.23 -11.97
N ASP A 49 -6.26 9.42 -12.45
CA ASP A 49 -5.34 10.31 -13.16
C ASP A 49 -4.06 10.64 -12.37
N ALA A 50 -4.13 10.62 -11.02
CA ALA A 50 -2.98 10.85 -10.15
C ALA A 50 -1.84 9.83 -10.35
N MET A 51 -2.12 8.68 -10.98
CA MET A 51 -1.13 7.64 -11.24
C MET A 51 -0.31 7.88 -12.52
N LYS A 52 -0.65 8.90 -13.30
CA LYS A 52 0.11 9.34 -14.48
C LYS A 52 1.35 10.18 -14.13
N ASP A 53 1.43 10.68 -12.91
CA ASP A 53 2.55 11.52 -12.44
C ASP A 53 3.91 10.78 -12.56
N GLN A 54 4.95 11.54 -12.88
CA GLN A 54 6.30 11.03 -13.19
C GLN A 54 7.33 11.28 -12.08
N ASP A 55 6.86 11.45 -10.84
CA ASP A 55 7.71 11.51 -9.65
C ASP A 55 8.30 10.12 -9.30
N LEU A 56 7.64 9.05 -9.72
CA LEU A 56 8.21 7.70 -9.86
C LEU A 56 8.43 7.39 -11.34
N ARG A 57 9.54 6.74 -11.68
CA ARG A 57 9.88 6.43 -13.08
C ARG A 57 9.29 5.10 -13.53
N PRO A 58 8.73 5.01 -14.76
CA PRO A 58 8.43 6.10 -15.70
C PRO A 58 7.20 6.94 -15.28
N ASN A 59 6.24 6.33 -14.60
CA ASN A 59 5.15 6.98 -13.88
C ASN A 59 4.77 6.15 -12.65
N ARG A 60 3.93 6.70 -11.78
CA ARG A 60 3.46 6.02 -10.56
C ARG A 60 2.78 4.69 -10.84
N LEU A 61 1.95 4.60 -11.88
CA LEU A 61 1.28 3.35 -12.25
C LEU A 61 2.28 2.24 -12.56
N PHE A 62 3.20 2.50 -13.49
CA PHE A 62 4.16 1.51 -13.94
C PHE A 62 5.07 1.06 -12.80
N CYS A 63 5.59 2.00 -12.02
CA CYS A 63 6.40 1.68 -10.84
C CYS A 63 5.61 0.80 -9.84
N SER A 64 4.34 1.12 -9.61
CA SER A 64 3.49 0.33 -8.70
C SER A 64 3.22 -1.08 -9.22
N ILE A 65 2.94 -1.24 -10.52
CA ILE A 65 2.71 -2.55 -11.12
C ILE A 65 3.95 -3.43 -11.01
N GLU A 66 5.13 -2.91 -11.36
CA GLU A 66 6.38 -3.70 -11.33
C GLU A 66 6.74 -4.13 -9.90
N LEU A 67 6.63 -3.23 -8.93
CA LEU A 67 6.88 -3.56 -7.53
C LEU A 67 5.82 -4.52 -6.97
N LEU A 68 4.56 -4.40 -7.38
CA LEU A 68 3.51 -5.34 -6.99
C LEU A 68 3.71 -6.72 -7.61
N LYS A 69 4.19 -6.83 -8.86
CA LYS A 69 4.55 -8.11 -9.48
C LYS A 69 5.63 -8.81 -8.67
N GLU A 70 6.69 -8.09 -8.30
CA GLU A 70 7.77 -8.62 -7.46
C GLU A 70 7.24 -9.03 -6.07
N PHE A 71 6.45 -8.17 -5.43
CA PHE A 71 5.82 -8.46 -4.13
C PHE A 71 4.99 -9.75 -4.17
N ILE A 72 4.15 -9.91 -5.19
CA ILE A 72 3.31 -11.11 -5.34
C ILE A 72 4.18 -12.35 -5.55
N PHE A 73 5.22 -12.26 -6.40
CA PHE A 73 6.15 -13.35 -6.63
C PHE A 73 6.82 -13.80 -5.32
N MET A 74 7.37 -12.86 -4.55
CA MET A 74 8.00 -13.16 -3.26
C MET A 74 7.02 -13.69 -2.21
N TYR A 75 5.78 -13.21 -2.22
CA TYR A 75 4.72 -13.68 -1.31
C TYR A 75 4.40 -15.16 -1.56
N PHE A 76 4.28 -15.57 -2.82
CA PHE A 76 4.02 -16.99 -3.15
C PHE A 76 5.24 -17.88 -2.94
N ASP A 77 6.46 -17.38 -3.18
CA ASP A 77 7.69 -18.14 -2.92
C ASP A 77 7.87 -18.44 -1.42
N SER A 78 7.51 -17.46 -0.57
CA SER A 78 7.51 -17.62 0.89
C SER A 78 6.32 -18.47 1.41
N ASN A 79 5.27 -18.64 0.59
CA ASN A 79 4.04 -19.36 0.93
C ASN A 79 3.66 -20.37 -0.17
N PRO A 80 4.48 -21.41 -0.42
CA PRO A 80 4.38 -22.29 -1.60
C PRO A 80 3.10 -23.14 -1.64
N THR A 81 2.33 -23.20 -0.55
CA THR A 81 1.06 -23.92 -0.47
C THR A 81 -0.13 -23.15 -1.04
N ILE A 82 0.02 -21.84 -1.27
CA ILE A 82 -1.04 -21.01 -1.86
C ILE A 82 -0.96 -21.16 -3.38
N PRO A 83 -2.01 -21.66 -4.07
CA PRO A 83 -1.97 -21.85 -5.51
C PRO A 83 -1.74 -20.52 -6.23
N ASN A 84 -0.59 -20.36 -6.88
CA ASN A 84 -0.34 -19.20 -7.72
C ASN A 84 -1.26 -19.29 -8.96
N ARG A 85 -2.33 -18.48 -8.97
CA ARG A 85 -3.29 -18.39 -10.09
C ARG A 85 -2.95 -17.31 -11.10
N LEU A 86 -1.78 -16.67 -11.01
CA LEU A 86 -1.25 -15.83 -12.09
C LEU A 86 -0.70 -16.72 -13.23
N ASN A 87 -1.57 -17.52 -13.83
CA ASN A 87 -1.21 -18.35 -14.97
C ASN A 87 -1.37 -17.55 -16.27
N ASN A 88 -0.24 -17.10 -16.82
CA ASN A 88 0.13 -17.10 -18.27
C ASN A 88 -0.83 -16.51 -19.32
N HIS A 89 -1.83 -15.72 -18.95
CA HIS A 89 -2.74 -15.07 -19.91
C HIS A 89 -2.95 -13.59 -19.61
N THR A 90 -1.91 -12.77 -19.80
CA THR A 90 -2.11 -11.33 -19.97
C THR A 90 -1.21 -10.84 -21.09
N LYS A 91 -1.80 -10.57 -22.26
CA LYS A 91 -1.27 -9.45 -23.05
C LYS A 91 -1.24 -8.27 -22.09
N GLU A 92 -0.07 -7.67 -21.88
CA GLU A 92 0.08 -6.48 -21.05
C GLU A 92 -0.59 -5.29 -21.76
N THR A 93 -1.91 -5.29 -21.80
CA THR A 93 -2.68 -4.11 -22.18
C THR A 93 -2.75 -3.26 -20.92
N TYR A 94 -1.78 -2.36 -20.76
CA TYR A 94 -1.87 -1.33 -19.73
C TYR A 94 -3.08 -0.48 -20.06
N GLN A 95 -4.14 -0.64 -19.27
CA GLN A 95 -5.30 0.23 -19.36
C GLN A 95 -4.88 1.60 -18.83
N GLU A 96 -5.16 2.64 -19.60
CA GLU A 96 -4.82 4.01 -19.19
C GLU A 96 -5.56 4.35 -17.90
N CYS A 97 -4.85 4.92 -16.93
CA CYS A 97 -5.46 5.44 -15.72
C CYS A 97 -6.33 6.63 -16.08
N GLU A 98 -7.58 6.68 -15.64
CA GLU A 98 -8.46 7.82 -15.90
C GLU A 98 -9.46 7.99 -14.76
N GLY A 99 -9.84 9.24 -14.52
CA GLY A 99 -10.87 9.58 -13.55
C GLY A 99 -10.35 9.64 -12.12
N GLU A 100 -11.28 9.49 -11.17
CA GLU A 100 -11.05 9.73 -9.75
C GLU A 100 -11.16 8.43 -8.94
N ALA A 101 -10.38 8.33 -7.87
CA ALA A 101 -10.38 7.16 -7.01
C ALA A 101 -11.60 7.12 -6.08
N SER A 102 -12.25 5.96 -5.98
CA SER A 102 -13.33 5.67 -5.02
C SER A 102 -12.90 4.59 -4.03
N ILE A 103 -12.62 4.99 -2.79
CA ILE A 103 -12.24 4.05 -1.74
C ILE A 103 -13.45 3.28 -1.24
N GLN A 104 -14.62 3.91 -1.22
CA GLN A 104 -15.87 3.24 -0.85
C GLN A 104 -16.11 2.03 -1.76
N THR A 105 -16.03 2.21 -3.08
CA THR A 105 -16.25 1.12 -4.02
C THR A 105 -15.22 0.00 -3.84
N ALA A 106 -13.95 0.35 -3.63
CA ALA A 106 -12.90 -0.62 -3.37
C ALA A 106 -13.13 -1.40 -2.07
N LEU A 107 -13.53 -0.73 -0.98
CA LEU A 107 -13.87 -1.37 0.29
C LEU A 107 -15.07 -2.31 0.15
N GLU A 108 -16.11 -1.93 -0.59
CA GLU A 108 -17.29 -2.75 -0.81
C GLU A 108 -16.97 -4.02 -1.60
N MET A 109 -16.17 -3.92 -2.67
CA MET A 109 -15.71 -5.09 -3.44
C MET A 109 -14.83 -6.03 -2.60
N GLY A 110 -13.89 -5.45 -1.85
CA GLY A 110 -13.03 -6.22 -0.94
C GLY A 110 -13.83 -6.90 0.17
N LEU A 111 -14.80 -6.19 0.76
CA LEU A 111 -15.70 -6.71 1.79
C LEU A 111 -16.51 -7.91 1.27
N GLN A 112 -17.10 -7.82 0.08
CA GLN A 112 -17.84 -8.94 -0.52
C GLN A 112 -16.96 -10.19 -0.67
N THR A 113 -15.70 -9.99 -1.05
CA THR A 113 -14.72 -11.08 -1.22
C THR A 113 -14.27 -11.66 0.13
N LEU A 114 -13.89 -10.79 1.08
CA LEU A 114 -13.27 -11.19 2.35
C LEU A 114 -14.27 -11.65 3.41
N LYS A 115 -15.55 -11.26 3.31
CA LYS A 115 -16.60 -11.66 4.26
C LYS A 115 -16.83 -13.18 4.30
N HIS A 116 -16.56 -13.87 3.19
CA HIS A 116 -16.70 -15.32 3.10
C HIS A 116 -15.48 -16.09 3.63
N MET A 117 -14.39 -15.40 3.97
CA MET A 117 -13.19 -16.05 4.51
C MET A 117 -13.42 -16.49 5.96
N PRO A 118 -12.81 -17.62 6.38
CA PRO A 118 -12.99 -18.14 7.73
C PRO A 118 -12.59 -17.14 8.83
N LYS A 119 -13.28 -17.16 9.97
CA LYS A 119 -12.99 -16.24 11.09
C LYS A 119 -11.63 -16.47 11.75
N TYR A 120 -11.05 -17.67 11.60
CA TYR A 120 -9.74 -18.00 12.16
C TYR A 120 -8.58 -17.49 11.29
N SER A 121 -8.86 -17.01 10.07
CA SER A 121 -7.86 -16.39 9.21
C SER A 121 -7.93 -14.87 9.28
N SER A 122 -6.80 -14.24 9.03
CA SER A 122 -6.75 -12.78 8.93
C SER A 122 -7.31 -12.33 7.57
N ARG A 123 -8.03 -11.20 7.59
CA ARG A 123 -8.64 -10.57 6.42
C ARG A 123 -8.04 -9.18 6.29
N GLU A 124 -7.22 -8.99 5.26
CA GLU A 124 -6.42 -7.78 5.11
C GLU A 124 -6.68 -7.14 3.74
N MET A 125 -6.81 -5.83 3.71
CA MET A 125 -6.81 -5.03 2.49
C MET A 125 -5.57 -4.14 2.48
N LEU A 126 -4.85 -4.15 1.37
CA LEU A 126 -3.70 -3.28 1.13
C LEU A 126 -4.02 -2.35 -0.03
N PHE A 127 -4.05 -1.05 0.24
CA PHE A 127 -4.30 -0.02 -0.75
C PHE A 127 -2.99 0.65 -1.17
N VAL A 128 -2.76 0.76 -2.48
CA VAL A 128 -1.69 1.57 -3.07
C VAL A 128 -2.34 2.74 -3.78
N LEU A 129 -2.22 3.94 -3.22
CA LEU A 129 -2.98 5.12 -3.66
C LEU A 129 -2.08 6.28 -4.07
N GLY A 130 -2.23 6.77 -5.31
CA GLY A 130 -1.64 8.03 -5.76
C GLY A 130 -2.53 9.23 -5.50
N CYS A 131 -3.83 9.02 -5.40
CA CYS A 131 -4.81 10.06 -5.14
C CYS A 131 -4.65 10.72 -3.76
N LEU A 132 -4.96 12.01 -3.68
CA LEU A 132 -5.07 12.78 -2.42
C LEU A 132 -6.52 12.95 -1.97
N THR A 133 -7.45 12.73 -2.90
CA THR A 133 -8.89 12.85 -2.71
C THR A 133 -9.54 11.53 -3.07
N THR A 134 -10.75 11.32 -2.53
CA THR A 134 -11.59 10.21 -2.94
C THR A 134 -12.98 10.73 -3.24
N CYS A 135 -13.57 10.22 -4.31
CA CYS A 135 -14.86 10.66 -4.84
C CYS A 135 -15.85 9.51 -4.70
N ASP A 136 -16.37 9.37 -3.48
CA ASP A 136 -17.27 8.30 -3.09
C ASP A 136 -18.75 8.72 -3.29
N PRO A 137 -19.64 7.82 -3.77
CA PRO A 137 -21.05 8.13 -3.99
C PRO A 137 -21.87 8.29 -2.70
N ALA A 138 -21.40 7.75 -1.57
CA ALA A 138 -22.07 7.83 -0.29
C ALA A 138 -21.08 8.12 0.87
N ASN A 139 -21.58 8.05 2.10
CA ASN A 139 -20.77 8.32 3.28
C ASN A 139 -19.83 7.15 3.62
N ILE A 140 -18.55 7.28 3.25
CA ILE A 140 -17.50 6.31 3.56
C ILE A 140 -17.42 5.92 5.04
N LEU A 141 -17.79 6.79 5.98
CA LEU A 141 -17.75 6.49 7.42
C LEU A 141 -18.67 5.33 7.81
N GLN A 142 -19.73 5.06 7.04
CA GLN A 142 -20.59 3.89 7.25
C GLN A 142 -19.87 2.63 6.78
N THR A 143 -19.25 2.65 5.60
CA THR A 143 -18.45 1.55 5.07
C THR A 143 -17.28 1.19 6.00
N LEU A 144 -16.62 2.19 6.60
CA LEU A 144 -15.58 1.99 7.61
C LEU A 144 -16.08 1.19 8.82
N LYS A 145 -17.29 1.49 9.31
CA LYS A 145 -17.90 0.74 10.43
C LYS A 145 -18.14 -0.71 10.03
N ILE A 146 -18.67 -0.94 8.83
CA ILE A 146 -18.91 -2.30 8.32
C ILE A 146 -17.60 -3.08 8.20
N CYS A 147 -16.54 -2.48 7.67
CA CYS A 147 -15.21 -3.11 7.60
C CYS A 147 -14.68 -3.47 9.00
N LYS A 148 -14.84 -2.58 9.97
CA LYS A 148 -14.46 -2.82 11.37
C LYS A 148 -15.26 -3.95 12.01
N GLU A 149 -16.58 -3.99 11.81
CA GLU A 149 -17.47 -5.06 12.31
C GLU A 149 -17.13 -6.42 11.70
N ASN A 150 -16.65 -6.43 10.45
CA ASN A 150 -16.19 -7.64 9.78
C ASN A 150 -14.71 -7.95 10.06
N GLU A 151 -14.05 -7.24 10.98
CA GLU A 151 -12.64 -7.40 11.35
C GLU A 151 -11.68 -7.43 10.15
N ILE A 152 -11.98 -6.62 9.13
CA ILE A 152 -11.11 -6.43 7.98
C ILE A 152 -10.10 -5.35 8.34
N ARG A 153 -8.81 -5.71 8.26
CA ARG A 153 -7.69 -4.81 8.52
C ARG A 153 -7.28 -4.09 7.23
N CYS A 154 -7.37 -2.77 7.18
CA CYS A 154 -7.05 -2.00 5.99
C CYS A 154 -5.77 -1.18 6.17
N SER A 155 -4.74 -1.47 5.38
CA SER A 155 -3.49 -0.70 5.35
C SER A 155 -3.38 0.07 4.04
N VAL A 156 -2.74 1.23 4.07
CA VAL A 156 -2.61 2.13 2.92
C VAL A 156 -1.15 2.54 2.78
N ILE A 157 -0.64 2.42 1.55
CA ILE A 157 0.60 3.05 1.10
C ILE A 157 0.18 4.18 0.17
N SER A 158 0.40 5.42 0.59
CA SER A 158 0.17 6.60 -0.26
C SER A 158 1.44 6.97 -1.01
N LEU A 159 1.32 7.15 -2.32
CA LEU A 159 2.42 7.55 -3.20
C LEU A 159 2.71 9.06 -3.14
N SER A 160 1.77 9.85 -2.59
CA SER A 160 1.79 11.32 -2.70
C SER A 160 1.99 12.00 -1.34
N ALA A 161 0.99 11.95 -0.47
CA ALA A 161 1.03 12.63 0.82
C ALA A 161 0.05 12.00 1.81
N GLU A 162 0.11 12.47 3.05
CA GLU A 162 -0.82 12.02 4.07
C GLU A 162 -2.24 12.54 3.82
N VAL A 163 -3.22 11.63 3.81
CA VAL A 163 -4.65 11.95 3.70
C VAL A 163 -5.36 11.51 4.98
N ARG A 164 -6.04 12.47 5.64
CA ARG A 164 -6.70 12.25 6.94
C ARG A 164 -7.72 11.11 6.92
N VAL A 165 -8.50 10.99 5.84
CA VAL A 165 -9.51 9.92 5.68
C VAL A 165 -8.84 8.55 5.62
N PHE A 166 -7.72 8.43 4.91
CA PHE A 166 -7.00 7.16 4.75
C PHE A 166 -6.32 6.77 6.08
N ARG A 167 -5.74 7.74 6.80
CA ARG A 167 -5.22 7.50 8.15
C ARG A 167 -6.33 7.04 9.09
N LYS A 168 -7.51 7.66 9.04
CA LYS A 168 -8.66 7.26 9.87
C LYS A 168 -9.09 5.82 9.57
N LEU A 169 -9.15 5.44 8.30
CA LEU A 169 -9.42 4.05 7.85
C LEU A 169 -8.44 3.08 8.51
N CYS A 170 -7.13 3.34 8.42
CA CYS A 170 -6.11 2.46 8.97
C CYS A 170 -6.22 2.36 10.50
N VAL A 171 -6.37 3.48 11.20
CA VAL A 171 -6.51 3.49 12.67
C VAL A 171 -7.76 2.71 13.12
N ASP A 172 -8.91 2.92 12.47
CA ASP A 172 -10.16 2.28 12.85
C ASP A 172 -10.15 0.76 12.62
N THR A 173 -9.46 0.32 11.56
CA THR A 173 -9.37 -1.08 11.14
C THR A 173 -8.11 -1.78 11.66
N LYS A 174 -7.30 -1.12 12.50
CA LYS A 174 -6.02 -1.65 13.02
C LYS A 174 -4.99 -1.96 11.92
N GLY A 175 -5.10 -1.29 10.79
CA GLY A 175 -4.09 -1.30 9.73
C GLY A 175 -3.05 -0.20 9.94
N ILE A 176 -2.21 -0.02 8.93
CA ILE A 176 -1.07 0.91 8.99
C ILE A 176 -1.12 1.83 7.77
N PHE A 177 -0.78 3.10 7.98
CA PHE A 177 -0.75 4.13 6.94
C PHE A 177 0.70 4.59 6.74
N HIS A 178 1.21 4.45 5.52
CA HIS A 178 2.53 4.91 5.13
C HIS A 178 2.45 5.91 3.98
N VAL A 179 3.44 6.81 3.91
CA VAL A 179 3.68 7.68 2.76
C VAL A 179 5.06 7.32 2.22
N ILE A 180 5.15 7.08 0.91
CA ILE A 180 6.42 6.76 0.29
C ILE A 180 7.32 8.00 0.24
N MET A 181 8.63 7.76 0.13
CA MET A 181 9.61 8.83 -0.10
C MET A 181 10.23 8.72 -1.48
N ASP A 182 10.50 7.47 -1.90
CA ASP A 182 11.09 7.11 -3.18
C ASP A 182 10.65 5.67 -3.53
N SER A 183 11.02 5.18 -4.73
CA SER A 183 10.68 3.83 -5.18
C SER A 183 11.30 2.72 -4.31
N SER A 184 12.48 2.96 -3.74
CA SER A 184 13.13 2.00 -2.82
C SER A 184 12.35 1.89 -1.51
N HIS A 185 11.86 3.00 -0.97
CA HIS A 185 11.01 3.02 0.22
C HIS A 185 9.70 2.29 -0.06
N PHE A 186 9.12 2.51 -1.24
CA PHE A 186 7.90 1.81 -1.62
C PHE A 186 8.11 0.28 -1.65
N GLN A 187 9.22 -0.20 -2.21
CA GLN A 187 9.57 -1.62 -2.21
C GLN A 187 9.72 -2.18 -0.78
N GLU A 188 10.42 -1.46 0.11
CA GLU A 188 10.56 -1.84 1.52
C GLU A 188 9.20 -1.94 2.23
N LEU A 189 8.29 -0.99 1.98
CA LEU A 189 6.94 -0.99 2.55
C LEU A 189 6.09 -2.16 2.05
N LEU A 190 6.20 -2.53 0.77
CA LEU A 190 5.55 -3.72 0.24
C LEU A 190 6.07 -4.99 0.92
N GLN A 191 7.40 -5.10 1.11
CA GLN A 191 8.01 -6.21 1.83
C GLN A 191 7.59 -6.26 3.30
N PHE A 192 7.50 -5.12 3.98
CA PHE A 192 6.96 -5.01 5.34
C PHE A 192 5.55 -5.61 5.45
N HIS A 193 4.76 -5.46 4.39
CA HIS A 193 3.43 -6.01 4.33
C HIS A 193 3.40 -7.51 3.96
N SER A 194 4.47 -8.16 3.50
CA SER A 194 4.44 -9.58 3.10
C SER A 194 3.97 -10.57 4.18
#